data_AF-A0A0D3A533-F1
#
_entry.id   AF-A0A0D3A533-F1
#
_cell.length_a   1.000
_cell.length_b   1.000
_cell.length_c   1.000
_cell.angle_alpha   90.00
_cell.angle_beta   90.00
_cell.angle_gamma   90.00
#
_symmetry.space_group_name_H-M   'P 1'
#
loop_
_entity.id
_entity.type
_entity.pdbx_description
1 polymer ?
#
loop_
_entity_poly.entity_id
_entity_poly.type
_entity_poly.pdbx_seq_one_letter_code
_entity_poly.pdbx_strand_id
1 'polypeptide(L)'
;MAKTRPGVPSKIKTGRKELDSYTIKGTNKVVRAGECVLMRPSDAGKPPYVARVEKIEADARNNVKVHCRWYYRPEESLGGRRQFHGAKELFLSDHFDVQSGHTIEGKCIVHTFKNYTRLENVGAEDYYCRFEYKAATGAFTPDRVAVYCKCEMPYNPDDLMVQCEGCKDWYHPGCVGMTIEEAKKLDHFVCAECSSDDDVKKSQNGFTASPADDVKVETKRRKR
;
A
#
# COMPACT_ATOMS: atom_id res chain seq x y z
N MET A 1 -18.39 -30.65 29.77
CA MET A 1 -18.00 -30.89 28.37
C MET A 1 -16.50 -31.05 28.29
N ALA A 2 -16.04 -32.28 28.02
CA ALA A 2 -14.63 -32.61 27.90
C ALA A 2 -14.08 -32.07 26.57
N LYS A 3 -12.99 -31.30 26.62
CA LYS A 3 -12.26 -30.86 25.43
C LYS A 3 -11.12 -31.85 25.19
N THR A 4 -11.26 -32.67 24.15
CA THR A 4 -10.21 -33.57 23.68
C THR A 4 -9.01 -32.76 23.16
N ARG A 5 -7.81 -33.08 23.65
CA ARG A 5 -6.53 -32.60 23.11
C ARG A 5 -6.35 -33.14 21.68
N PRO A 6 -6.06 -32.30 20.67
CA PRO A 6 -5.65 -32.80 19.36
C PRO A 6 -4.34 -33.58 19.48
N GLY A 7 -4.36 -34.82 18.98
CA GLY A 7 -3.17 -35.68 18.90
C GLY A 7 -2.10 -35.08 18.00
N VAL A 8 -0.84 -35.30 18.36
CA VAL A 8 0.32 -34.88 17.57
C VAL A 8 0.32 -35.64 16.23
N PRO A 9 0.29 -34.97 15.07
CA PRO A 9 0.48 -35.66 13.81
C PRO A 9 1.95 -36.09 13.68
N SER A 10 2.15 -37.37 13.37
CA SER A 10 3.46 -37.96 13.05
C SER A 10 4.15 -37.20 11.92
N LYS A 11 5.20 -36.44 12.24
CA LYS A 11 6.02 -35.78 11.23
C LYS A 11 6.87 -36.82 10.51
N ILE A 12 6.50 -37.13 9.26
CA ILE A 12 7.46 -37.60 8.27
C ILE A 12 8.56 -36.54 8.22
N LYS A 13 9.80 -36.90 8.57
CA LYS A 13 10.96 -35.98 8.49
C LYS A 13 11.24 -35.69 7.02
N THR A 14 10.56 -34.70 6.45
CA THR A 14 11.03 -34.03 5.25
C THR A 14 12.37 -33.39 5.63
N GLY A 15 13.42 -33.60 4.84
CA GLY A 15 14.76 -33.04 5.10
C GLY A 15 14.84 -31.51 4.94
N ARG A 16 13.76 -30.79 5.22
CA ARG A 16 13.67 -29.32 5.16
C ARG A 16 13.55 -28.76 6.57
N LYS A 17 14.37 -27.76 6.86
CA LYS A 17 14.40 -27.05 8.15
C LYS A 17 13.91 -25.63 7.95
N GLU A 18 12.92 -25.21 8.73
CA GLU A 18 12.48 -23.82 8.79
C GLU A 18 13.54 -22.96 9.49
N LEU A 19 13.76 -21.75 8.96
CA LEU A 19 14.76 -20.80 9.46
C LEU A 19 14.08 -19.54 9.99
N ASP A 20 14.56 -19.01 11.11
CA ASP A 20 14.04 -17.76 11.69
C ASP A 20 14.44 -16.51 10.89
N SER A 21 15.52 -16.62 10.10
CA SER A 21 16.06 -15.51 9.30
C SER A 21 16.98 -15.97 8.18
N TYR A 22 17.19 -15.09 7.20
CA TYR A 22 18.17 -15.21 6.13
C TYR A 22 18.97 -13.91 5.99
N THR A 23 20.30 -13.99 5.95
CA THR A 23 21.16 -12.83 5.66
C THR A 23 21.42 -12.75 4.16
N ILE A 24 21.08 -11.61 3.54
CA ILE A 24 21.28 -11.40 2.11
C ILE A 24 22.77 -11.46 1.80
N LYS A 25 23.15 -12.36 0.88
CA LYS A 25 24.55 -12.64 0.53
C LYS A 25 25.29 -11.36 0.15
N GLY A 26 26.45 -11.12 0.76
CA GLY A 26 27.27 -9.94 0.49
C GLY A 26 26.83 -8.67 1.25
N THR A 27 25.87 -8.79 2.16
CA THR A 27 25.39 -7.67 3.00
C THR A 27 25.25 -8.10 4.46
N ASN A 28 24.98 -7.14 5.34
CA ASN A 28 24.58 -7.37 6.74
C ASN A 28 23.06 -7.34 6.94
N LYS A 29 22.26 -7.28 5.85
CA LYS A 29 20.80 -7.15 5.94
C LYS A 29 20.18 -8.52 6.21
N VAL A 30 19.51 -8.64 7.35
CA VAL A 30 18.80 -9.85 7.79
C VAL A 30 17.32 -9.74 7.45
N VAL A 31 16.79 -10.76 6.77
CA VAL A 31 15.40 -10.92 6.37
C VAL A 31 14.72 -11.94 7.27
N ARG A 32 13.50 -11.65 7.71
CA ARG A 32 12.64 -12.55 8.51
C ARG A 32 11.26 -12.72 7.86
N ALA A 33 10.53 -13.75 8.29
CA ALA A 33 9.12 -13.89 7.92
C ALA A 33 8.31 -12.65 8.37
N GLY A 34 7.38 -12.22 7.53
CA GLY A 34 6.60 -10.99 7.66
C GLY A 34 7.24 -9.77 7.00
N GLU A 35 8.55 -9.78 6.72
CA GLU A 35 9.24 -8.64 6.10
C GLU A 35 9.05 -8.61 4.58
N CYS A 36 9.19 -7.41 4.01
CA CYS A 36 9.11 -7.19 2.57
C CYS A 36 10.50 -7.08 1.95
N VAL A 37 10.65 -7.63 0.75
CA VAL A 37 11.92 -7.72 0.02
C VAL A 37 11.77 -7.28 -1.41
N LEU A 38 12.86 -6.75 -1.96
CA LEU A 38 13.06 -6.56 -3.38
C LEU A 38 13.73 -7.81 -3.95
N MET A 39 13.16 -8.35 -5.02
CA MET A 39 13.64 -9.55 -5.71
C MET A 39 13.99 -9.23 -7.15
N ARG A 40 15.09 -9.82 -7.61
CA ARG A 40 15.58 -9.66 -8.97
C ARG A 40 14.49 -10.03 -9.98
N PRO A 41 14.18 -9.17 -10.95
CA PRO A 41 13.24 -9.49 -12.01
C PRO A 41 13.86 -10.49 -13.00
N SER A 42 13.02 -11.21 -13.74
CA SER A 42 13.50 -12.10 -14.81
C SER A 42 14.11 -11.33 -15.98
N ASP A 43 13.68 -10.07 -16.17
CA ASP A 43 14.11 -9.15 -17.21
C ASP A 43 14.84 -7.95 -16.57
N ALA A 44 16.09 -7.73 -16.95
CA ALA A 44 16.96 -6.70 -16.37
C ALA A 44 16.47 -5.26 -16.62
N GLY A 45 15.57 -5.04 -17.58
CA GLY A 45 14.98 -3.73 -17.83
C GLY A 45 13.81 -3.37 -16.90
N LYS A 46 13.33 -4.33 -16.09
CA LYS A 46 12.18 -4.13 -15.21
C LYS A 46 12.59 -3.70 -13.80
N PRO A 47 11.73 -2.97 -13.07
CA PRO A 47 11.97 -2.73 -11.66
C PRO A 47 11.97 -4.07 -10.88
N PRO A 48 12.65 -4.14 -9.73
CA PRO A 48 12.60 -5.30 -8.86
C PRO A 48 11.16 -5.66 -8.46
N TYR A 49 10.89 -6.97 -8.39
CA TYR A 49 9.65 -7.47 -7.83
C TYR A 49 9.61 -7.22 -6.34
N VAL A 50 8.42 -7.00 -5.80
CA VAL A 50 8.22 -6.80 -4.37
C VAL A 50 7.46 -8.00 -3.81
N ALA A 51 7.96 -8.59 -2.74
CA ALA A 51 7.32 -9.72 -2.09
C ALA A 51 7.32 -9.57 -0.58
N ARG A 52 6.28 -10.10 0.07
CA ARG A 52 6.30 -10.39 1.50
C ARG A 52 6.82 -11.80 1.72
N VAL A 53 7.80 -11.95 2.61
CA VAL A 53 8.33 -13.27 2.98
C VAL A 53 7.37 -13.91 3.97
N GLU A 54 6.72 -15.00 3.58
CA GLU A 54 5.80 -15.74 4.46
C GLU A 54 6.56 -16.75 5.31
N LYS A 55 7.58 -17.39 4.73
CA LYS A 55 8.37 -18.43 5.39
C LYS A 55 9.75 -18.55 4.76
N ILE A 56 10.74 -18.94 5.57
CA ILE A 56 12.10 -19.24 5.11
C ILE A 56 12.41 -20.69 5.46
N GLU A 57 12.90 -21.47 4.49
CA GLU A 57 13.31 -22.86 4.69
C GLU A 57 14.66 -23.14 4.05
N ALA A 58 15.41 -24.07 4.63
CA ALA A 58 16.61 -24.65 4.04
C ALA A 58 16.37 -26.12 3.69
N ASP A 59 16.88 -26.55 2.54
CA ASP A 59 16.93 -27.97 2.20
C ASP A 59 18.08 -28.69 2.93
N ALA A 60 18.19 -30.01 2.71
CA ALA A 60 19.23 -30.84 3.32
C ALA A 60 20.67 -30.45 2.92
N ARG A 61 20.84 -29.63 1.86
CA ARG A 61 22.12 -29.09 1.39
C ARG A 61 22.36 -27.66 1.88
N ASN A 62 21.52 -27.15 2.79
CA ASN A 62 21.51 -25.77 3.27
C ASN A 62 21.22 -24.72 2.19
N ASN A 63 20.62 -25.09 1.05
CA ASN A 63 20.13 -24.10 0.10
C ASN A 63 18.86 -23.46 0.67
N VAL A 64 18.87 -22.13 0.78
CA VAL A 64 17.77 -21.37 1.34
C VAL A 64 16.73 -21.06 0.27
N LYS A 65 15.48 -21.38 0.59
CA LYS A 65 14.28 -21.02 -0.17
C LYS A 65 13.40 -20.11 0.67
N VAL A 66 12.73 -19.17 0.02
CA VAL A 66 11.78 -18.24 0.61
C VAL A 66 10.42 -18.47 -0.03
N HIS A 67 9.40 -18.61 0.80
CA HIS A 67 8.00 -18.64 0.37
C HIS A 67 7.53 -17.20 0.35
N CYS A 68 7.15 -16.74 -0.83
CA CYS A 68 6.84 -15.36 -1.11
C CYS A 68 5.35 -15.21 -1.40
N ARG A 69 4.77 -14.11 -0.91
CA ARG A 69 3.49 -13.59 -1.35
C ARG A 69 3.75 -12.32 -2.15
N TRP A 70 3.35 -12.31 -3.41
CA TRP A 70 3.71 -11.25 -4.33
C TRP A 70 2.90 -9.98 -4.11
N TYR A 71 3.58 -8.84 -4.20
CA TYR A 71 2.95 -7.56 -4.46
C TYR A 71 2.98 -7.28 -5.96
N TYR A 72 1.86 -6.83 -6.50
CA TYR A 72 1.74 -6.42 -7.89
C TYR A 72 1.83 -4.90 -7.98
N ARG A 73 2.57 -4.41 -8.96
CA ARG A 73 2.51 -3.00 -9.37
C ARG A 73 1.23 -2.75 -10.17
N PRO A 74 0.70 -1.52 -10.20
CA PRO A 74 -0.47 -1.18 -10.99
C PRO A 74 -0.41 -1.62 -12.45
N GLU A 75 0.75 -1.50 -13.08
CA GLU A 75 1.04 -1.88 -14.47
C GLU A 75 0.99 -3.39 -14.71
N GLU A 76 1.21 -4.19 -13.66
CA GLU A 76 1.19 -5.64 -13.70
C GLU A 76 -0.21 -6.22 -13.45
N SER A 77 -1.15 -5.38 -13.00
CA SER A 77 -2.54 -5.76 -12.82
C SER A 77 -3.30 -5.81 -14.14
N LEU A 78 -4.34 -6.64 -14.23
CA LEU A 78 -5.16 -6.76 -15.45
C LEU A 78 -5.82 -5.43 -15.88
N GLY A 79 -6.10 -4.55 -14.91
CA GLY A 79 -6.71 -3.24 -15.17
C GLY A 79 -5.70 -2.13 -15.50
N GLY A 80 -4.40 -2.41 -15.40
CA GLY A 80 -3.33 -1.42 -15.59
C GLY A 80 -3.32 -0.30 -14.55
N ARG A 81 -2.38 0.65 -14.74
CA ARG A 81 -2.30 1.85 -13.92
C ARG A 81 -3.46 2.79 -14.23
N ARG A 82 -4.09 3.33 -13.19
CA ARG A 82 -5.11 4.38 -13.23
C ARG A 82 -4.55 5.65 -12.60
N GLN A 83 -5.19 6.79 -12.89
CA GLN A 83 -4.74 8.10 -12.43
C GLN A 83 -4.68 8.26 -10.90
N PHE A 84 -5.50 7.50 -10.15
CA PHE A 84 -5.50 7.57 -8.69
C PHE A 84 -4.44 6.66 -8.05
N HIS A 85 -3.72 5.85 -8.85
CA HIS A 85 -2.68 4.99 -8.34
C HIS A 85 -1.37 5.77 -8.16
N GLY A 86 -0.86 5.80 -6.93
CA GLY A 86 0.41 6.48 -6.65
C GLY A 86 1.61 5.73 -7.24
N ALA A 87 2.72 6.44 -7.44
CA ALA A 87 3.96 5.93 -8.00
C ALA A 87 4.55 4.77 -7.18
N LYS A 88 4.34 4.81 -5.86
CA LYS A 88 4.80 3.81 -4.88
C LYS A 88 3.74 2.80 -4.47
N GLU A 89 2.59 2.79 -5.15
CA GLU A 89 1.49 1.88 -4.82
C GLU A 89 1.78 0.45 -5.25
N LEU A 90 1.40 -0.50 -4.41
CA LEU A 90 1.45 -1.93 -4.62
C LEU A 90 0.13 -2.59 -4.19
N PHE A 91 -0.16 -3.75 -4.77
CA PHE A 91 -1.32 -4.56 -4.42
C PHE A 91 -0.91 -5.90 -3.83
N LEU A 92 -1.37 -6.21 -2.63
CA LEU A 92 -1.06 -7.49 -1.99
C LEU A 92 -1.86 -8.61 -2.67
N SER A 93 -1.19 -9.49 -3.41
CA SER A 93 -1.90 -10.50 -4.19
C SER A 93 -2.21 -11.77 -3.40
N ASP A 94 -3.04 -12.65 -3.96
CA ASP A 94 -3.19 -14.05 -3.55
C ASP A 94 -2.22 -15.01 -4.27
N HIS A 95 -1.23 -14.47 -5.00
CA HIS A 95 -0.22 -15.25 -5.69
C HIS A 95 0.96 -15.56 -4.76
N PHE A 96 1.12 -16.84 -4.46
CA PHE A 96 2.23 -17.38 -3.68
C PHE A 96 3.20 -18.16 -4.56
N ASP A 97 4.48 -18.08 -4.25
CA ASP A 97 5.54 -18.80 -4.95
C ASP A 97 6.71 -19.14 -4.00
N VAL A 98 7.59 -20.04 -4.43
CA VAL A 98 8.82 -20.41 -3.71
C VAL A 98 10.03 -20.03 -4.53
N GLN A 99 10.83 -19.11 -4.02
CA GLN A 99 12.02 -18.59 -4.69
C GLN A 99 13.30 -18.90 -3.93
N SER A 100 14.43 -18.87 -4.62
CA SER A 100 15.75 -18.98 -3.98
C SER A 100 16.04 -17.71 -3.17
N GLY A 101 16.58 -17.83 -1.96
CA GLY A 101 17.00 -16.68 -1.15
C GLY A 101 18.02 -15.78 -1.87
N HIS A 102 18.78 -16.32 -2.82
CA HIS A 102 19.73 -15.57 -3.65
C HIS A 102 19.11 -14.57 -4.62
N THR A 103 17.80 -14.65 -4.86
CA THR A 103 17.08 -13.68 -5.70
C THR A 103 16.75 -12.39 -4.96
N ILE A 104 16.89 -12.37 -3.63
CA ILE A 104 16.67 -11.17 -2.81
C ILE A 104 17.84 -10.20 -3.01
N GLU A 105 17.53 -8.98 -3.45
CA GLU A 105 18.49 -7.90 -3.67
C GLU A 105 18.52 -6.91 -2.51
N GLY A 106 17.39 -6.77 -1.80
CA GLY A 106 17.26 -5.82 -0.70
C GLY A 106 16.00 -6.03 0.13
N LYS A 107 15.89 -5.22 1.18
CA LYS A 107 14.69 -5.09 2.01
C LYS A 107 13.98 -3.80 1.66
N CYS A 108 12.66 -3.83 1.65
CA CYS A 108 11.82 -2.65 1.49
C CYS A 108 10.74 -2.61 2.56
N ILE A 109 10.01 -1.50 2.64
CA ILE A 109 8.88 -1.33 3.54
C ILE A 109 7.63 -1.09 2.71
N VAL A 110 6.62 -1.93 2.91
CA VAL A 110 5.28 -1.71 2.37
C VAL A 110 4.38 -1.24 3.50
N HIS A 111 4.18 0.08 3.56
CA HIS A 111 3.38 0.75 4.57
C HIS A 111 1.88 0.51 4.35
N THR A 112 1.11 0.67 5.41
CA THR A 112 -0.32 0.96 5.25
C THR A 112 -0.49 2.33 4.60
N PHE A 113 -1.59 2.56 3.89
CA PHE A 113 -1.84 3.85 3.24
C PHE A 113 -1.71 5.03 4.21
N LYS A 114 -2.30 4.90 5.40
CA LYS A 114 -2.26 5.92 6.45
C LYS A 114 -0.85 6.23 6.94
N ASN A 115 -0.02 5.20 7.12
CA ASN A 115 1.36 5.42 7.56
C ASN A 115 2.19 6.06 6.46
N TYR A 116 1.99 5.65 5.21
CA TYR A 116 2.68 6.23 4.07
C TYR A 116 2.40 7.72 3.90
N THR A 117 1.13 8.15 4.00
CA THR A 117 0.75 9.58 3.86
C THR A 117 1.29 10.46 4.99
N ARG A 118 1.80 9.87 6.07
CA ARG A 118 2.39 10.57 7.21
C ARG A 118 3.92 10.61 7.15
N LEU A 119 4.55 10.00 6.15
CA LEU A 119 5.99 10.08 5.97
C LEU A 119 6.38 11.50 5.57
N GLU A 120 7.35 12.08 6.29
CA GLU A 120 7.92 13.38 5.93
C GLU A 120 8.67 13.31 4.59
N ASN A 121 9.36 12.19 4.36
CA ASN A 121 10.13 11.94 3.15
C ASN A 121 9.93 10.49 2.70
N VAL A 122 9.57 10.31 1.43
CA VAL A 122 9.40 8.99 0.83
C VAL A 122 10.72 8.53 0.21
N GLY A 123 11.29 7.44 0.73
CA GLY A 123 12.52 6.86 0.23
C GLY A 123 12.34 5.98 -1.01
N ALA A 124 13.46 5.52 -1.57
CA ALA A 124 13.47 4.56 -2.67
C ALA A 124 12.80 3.22 -2.28
N GLU A 125 12.95 2.82 -1.03
CA GLU A 125 12.48 1.54 -0.46
C GLU A 125 11.10 1.62 0.21
N ASP A 126 10.48 2.80 0.22
CA ASP A 126 9.15 3.01 0.78
C ASP A 126 8.07 2.83 -0.29
N TYR A 127 7.16 1.91 0.00
CA TYR A 127 5.98 1.59 -0.80
C TYR A 127 4.74 1.64 0.09
N TYR A 128 3.56 1.60 -0.51
CA TYR A 128 2.33 1.42 0.25
C TYR A 128 1.36 0.46 -0.42
N CYS A 129 0.52 -0.14 0.39
CA CYS A 129 -0.54 -1.02 -0.05
C CYS A 129 -1.84 -0.66 0.64
N ARG A 130 -2.91 -0.53 -0.15
CA ARG A 130 -4.28 -0.30 0.34
C ARG A 130 -5.31 -1.24 -0.27
N PHE A 131 -4.87 -2.10 -1.18
CA PHE A 131 -5.71 -3.09 -1.84
C PHE A 131 -5.09 -4.48 -1.78
N GLU A 132 -5.93 -5.47 -1.58
CA GLU A 132 -5.63 -6.83 -1.97
C GLU A 132 -6.07 -7.06 -3.43
N TYR A 133 -5.37 -7.96 -4.12
CA TYR A 133 -5.57 -8.24 -5.54
C TYR A 133 -5.67 -9.74 -5.80
N LYS A 134 -6.72 -10.18 -6.49
CA LYS A 134 -6.86 -11.57 -6.94
C LYS A 134 -6.20 -11.75 -8.30
N ALA A 135 -5.03 -12.35 -8.34
CA ALA A 135 -4.20 -12.41 -9.55
C ALA A 135 -4.90 -13.11 -10.73
N ALA A 136 -5.72 -14.12 -10.45
CA ALA A 136 -6.44 -14.87 -11.47
C ALA A 136 -7.64 -14.11 -12.07
N THR A 137 -8.31 -13.26 -11.29
CA THR A 137 -9.58 -12.63 -11.71
C THR A 137 -9.48 -11.12 -11.90
N GLY A 138 -8.39 -10.49 -11.45
CA GLY A 138 -8.23 -9.04 -11.46
C GLY A 138 -9.09 -8.29 -10.43
N ALA A 139 -9.69 -9.00 -9.48
CA ALA A 139 -10.59 -8.39 -8.50
C ALA A 139 -9.78 -7.71 -7.38
N PHE A 140 -10.27 -6.56 -6.92
CA PHE A 140 -9.67 -5.80 -5.83
C PHE A 140 -10.50 -5.92 -4.55
N THR A 141 -9.83 -5.85 -3.39
CA THR A 141 -10.47 -5.75 -2.08
C THR A 141 -9.81 -4.62 -1.27
N PRO A 142 -10.59 -3.68 -0.70
CA PRO A 142 -12.04 -3.57 -0.80
C PRO A 142 -12.49 -3.21 -2.23
N ASP A 143 -13.71 -3.62 -2.58
CA ASP A 143 -14.33 -3.31 -3.88
C ASP A 143 -14.96 -1.92 -3.92
N ARG A 144 -14.99 -1.20 -2.79
CA ARG A 144 -15.44 0.17 -2.68
C ARG A 144 -14.43 1.01 -1.93
N VAL A 145 -14.20 2.21 -2.44
CA VAL A 145 -13.24 3.15 -1.87
C VAL A 145 -13.85 4.53 -1.72
N ALA A 146 -13.39 5.23 -0.68
CA ALA A 146 -13.74 6.64 -0.50
C ALA A 146 -13.19 7.46 -1.67
N VAL A 147 -14.05 8.31 -2.21
CA VAL A 147 -13.73 9.22 -3.31
C VAL A 147 -13.91 10.66 -2.87
N TYR A 148 -13.15 11.53 -3.50
CA TYR A 148 -13.05 12.94 -3.14
C TYR A 148 -13.19 13.83 -4.37
N CYS A 149 -13.28 15.14 -4.13
CA CYS A 149 -13.32 16.18 -5.15
C CYS A 149 -14.54 16.05 -6.09
N LYS A 150 -14.60 16.93 -7.07
CA LYS A 150 -15.61 16.90 -8.15
C LYS A 150 -15.37 15.78 -9.15
N CYS A 151 -14.13 15.27 -9.23
CA CYS A 151 -13.78 14.17 -10.12
C CYS A 151 -14.17 12.78 -9.58
N GLU A 152 -14.62 12.68 -8.33
CA GLU A 152 -15.03 11.43 -7.68
C GLU A 152 -13.98 10.32 -7.79
N MET A 153 -12.72 10.68 -7.53
CA MET A 153 -11.60 9.75 -7.59
C MET A 153 -11.08 9.42 -6.20
N PRO A 154 -10.56 8.19 -5.99
CA PRO A 154 -9.79 7.87 -4.80
C PRO A 154 -8.58 8.80 -4.67
N TYR A 155 -8.16 9.06 -3.43
CA TYR A 155 -7.03 9.95 -3.18
C TYR A 155 -5.72 9.35 -3.70
N ASN A 156 -5.00 10.07 -4.55
CA ASN A 156 -3.62 9.75 -4.91
C ASN A 156 -2.65 10.52 -3.98
N PRO A 157 -1.79 9.84 -3.20
CA PRO A 157 -0.89 10.52 -2.26
C PRO A 157 0.16 11.40 -2.94
N ASP A 158 0.39 11.24 -4.25
CA ASP A 158 1.33 12.06 -5.01
C ASP A 158 0.68 13.39 -5.48
N ASP A 159 -0.64 13.49 -5.45
CA ASP A 159 -1.40 14.66 -5.90
C ASP A 159 -1.78 15.56 -4.71
N LEU A 160 -1.50 16.86 -4.84
CA LEU A 160 -1.89 17.85 -3.83
C LEU A 160 -3.42 18.00 -3.80
N MET A 161 -4.00 18.01 -2.60
CA MET A 161 -5.40 18.35 -2.36
C MET A 161 -5.52 19.40 -1.27
N VAL A 162 -6.53 20.27 -1.39
CA VAL A 162 -6.91 21.27 -0.38
C VAL A 162 -8.26 20.90 0.23
N GLN A 163 -8.42 21.10 1.54
CA GLN A 163 -9.67 20.81 2.25
C GLN A 163 -10.54 22.06 2.33
N CYS A 164 -11.82 21.94 1.98
CA CYS A 164 -12.79 23.01 2.18
C CYS A 164 -13.15 23.15 3.67
N GLU A 165 -13.15 24.36 4.20
CA GLU A 165 -13.49 24.62 5.61
C GLU A 165 -14.96 24.37 5.95
N GLY A 166 -15.86 24.49 4.97
CA GLY A 166 -17.29 24.24 5.11
C GLY A 166 -17.61 22.75 5.10
N CYS A 167 -17.57 22.12 3.91
CA CYS A 167 -17.97 20.72 3.74
C CYS A 167 -16.94 19.68 4.23
N LYS A 168 -15.72 20.10 4.57
CA LYS A 168 -14.58 19.23 4.93
C LYS A 168 -14.21 18.21 3.86
N ASP A 169 -14.63 18.43 2.61
CA ASP A 169 -14.22 17.63 1.47
C ASP A 169 -12.90 18.14 0.86
N TRP A 170 -12.23 17.25 0.13
CA TRP A 170 -10.91 17.48 -0.44
C TRP A 170 -11.01 17.72 -1.94
N TYR A 171 -10.25 18.70 -2.44
CA TYR A 171 -10.27 19.07 -3.85
C TYR A 171 -8.86 19.19 -4.43
N HIS A 172 -8.66 18.67 -5.64
CA HIS A 172 -7.45 18.99 -6.41
C HIS A 172 -7.52 20.46 -6.85
N PRO A 173 -6.43 21.24 -6.73
CA PRO A 173 -6.40 22.64 -7.17
C PRO A 173 -6.90 22.83 -8.61
N GLY A 174 -6.41 21.99 -9.54
CA GLY A 174 -6.83 22.06 -10.95
C GLY A 174 -8.34 21.81 -11.16
N CYS A 175 -8.99 20.98 -10.34
CA CYS A 175 -10.43 20.73 -10.43
C CYS A 175 -11.28 21.90 -9.93
N VAL A 176 -10.69 22.84 -9.19
CA VAL A 176 -11.35 24.06 -8.69
C VAL A 176 -10.80 25.34 -9.33
N GLY A 177 -10.08 25.21 -10.45
CA GLY A 177 -9.59 26.35 -11.23
C GLY A 177 -8.41 27.07 -10.59
N MET A 178 -7.58 26.36 -9.83
CA MET A 178 -6.45 26.91 -9.09
C MET A 178 -5.16 26.17 -9.44
N THR A 179 -4.04 26.88 -9.45
CA THR A 179 -2.71 26.29 -9.60
C THR A 179 -2.22 25.67 -8.30
N ILE A 180 -1.23 24.78 -8.40
CA ILE A 180 -0.58 24.19 -7.22
C ILE A 180 0.08 25.27 -6.35
N GLU A 181 0.66 26.31 -6.95
CA GLU A 181 1.38 27.35 -6.20
C GLU A 181 0.44 28.34 -5.51
N GLU A 182 -0.73 28.60 -6.09
CA GLU A 182 -1.80 29.32 -5.39
C GLU A 182 -2.34 28.49 -4.22
N ALA A 183 -2.58 27.19 -4.43
CA ALA A 183 -3.07 26.30 -3.40
C ALA A 183 -2.15 26.21 -2.17
N LYS A 184 -0.82 26.18 -2.39
CA LYS A 184 0.17 26.17 -1.30
C LYS A 184 0.22 27.48 -0.50
N LYS A 185 -0.26 28.59 -1.08
CA LYS A 185 -0.26 29.92 -0.43
C LYS A 185 -1.58 30.25 0.25
N LEU A 186 -2.59 29.37 0.15
CA LEU A 186 -3.87 29.60 0.79
C LEU A 186 -3.83 29.24 2.27
N ASP A 187 -4.26 30.20 3.10
CA ASP A 187 -4.50 29.96 4.52
C ASP A 187 -5.85 29.27 4.77
N HIS A 188 -6.88 29.69 4.02
CA HIS A 188 -8.25 29.22 4.14
C HIS A 188 -8.83 28.94 2.75
N PHE A 189 -9.50 27.80 2.60
CA PHE A 189 -10.17 27.42 1.36
C PHE A 189 -11.64 27.10 1.60
N VAL A 190 -12.53 27.73 0.83
CA VAL A 190 -13.96 27.42 0.79
C VAL A 190 -14.31 27.07 -0.67
N CYS A 191 -14.97 25.93 -0.88
CA CYS A 191 -15.34 25.50 -2.22
C CYS A 191 -16.54 26.30 -2.74
N ALA A 192 -16.71 26.34 -4.06
CA ALA A 192 -17.78 27.12 -4.71
C ALA A 192 -19.20 26.79 -4.21
N GLU A 193 -19.45 25.55 -3.81
CA GLU A 193 -20.75 25.10 -3.27
C GLU A 193 -21.01 25.68 -1.87
N CYS A 194 -19.99 25.72 -1.00
CA CYS A 194 -20.11 26.34 0.32
C CYS A 194 -20.05 27.87 0.25
N SER A 195 -19.45 28.45 -0.80
CA SER A 195 -19.45 29.90 -0.99
C SER A 195 -20.83 30.44 -1.43
N SER A 196 -21.69 29.60 -1.99
CA SER A 196 -23.06 29.96 -2.36
C SER A 196 -24.10 29.73 -1.24
N ASP A 197 -23.74 28.99 -0.18
CA ASP A 197 -24.61 28.67 0.95
C ASP A 197 -24.15 29.46 2.19
N ASP A 198 -24.70 30.66 2.41
CA ASP A 198 -24.30 31.61 3.46
C ASP A 198 -24.69 31.21 4.91
N ASP A 199 -25.11 29.98 5.18
CA ASP A 199 -25.50 29.53 6.52
C ASP A 199 -24.44 28.67 7.23
N VAL A 200 -23.59 29.42 7.94
CA VAL A 200 -22.60 29.09 8.97
C VAL A 200 -22.74 27.73 9.68
N LYS A 201 -21.64 26.97 9.74
CA LYS A 201 -21.15 26.39 11.01
C LYS A 201 -19.64 26.20 11.01
N LYS A 202 -18.98 27.20 11.60
CA LYS A 202 -17.55 27.26 11.92
C LYS A 202 -17.23 26.20 12.97
N SER A 203 -16.43 25.20 12.61
CA SER A 203 -15.69 24.39 13.58
C SER A 203 -14.21 24.42 13.20
N GLN A 204 -13.45 25.05 14.09
CA GLN A 204 -12.00 25.18 14.04
C GLN A 204 -11.34 23.82 14.30
N ASN A 205 -10.32 23.50 13.50
CA ASN A 205 -9.01 23.07 13.98
C ASN A 205 -8.01 23.05 12.83
N GLY A 206 -6.79 23.50 13.11
CA GLY A 206 -5.73 23.72 12.15
C GLY A 206 -4.90 22.49 11.77
N PHE A 207 -4.31 22.67 10.59
CA PHE A 207 -3.05 22.18 10.02
C PHE A 207 -2.78 20.68 9.79
N THR A 208 -2.30 20.43 8.55
CA THR A 208 -1.69 19.21 8.00
C THR A 208 -2.47 17.92 8.24
N ALA A 209 -3.64 17.82 7.62
CA ALA A 209 -4.31 16.53 7.45
C ALA A 209 -4.16 16.10 5.99
N SER A 210 -4.13 14.79 5.74
CA SER A 210 -4.34 14.22 4.41
C SER A 210 -5.71 13.55 4.36
N PRO A 211 -6.32 13.33 3.17
CA PRO A 211 -7.56 12.57 3.04
C PRO A 211 -7.53 11.18 3.71
N ALA A 212 -6.34 10.58 3.87
CA ALA A 212 -6.14 9.29 4.54
C ALA A 212 -6.34 9.33 6.08
N ASP A 213 -6.26 10.51 6.70
CA ASP A 213 -6.43 10.70 8.15
C ASP A 213 -7.86 11.06 8.57
N ASP A 214 -8.74 11.28 7.59
CA ASP A 214 -10.11 11.71 7.81
C ASP A 214 -10.92 10.56 8.47
N VAL A 215 -11.07 10.61 9.80
CA VAL A 215 -11.67 9.54 10.64
C VAL A 215 -13.11 9.21 10.23
N LYS A 216 -13.77 10.11 9.48
CA LYS A 216 -15.14 9.94 8.98
C LYS A 216 -15.21 9.33 7.58
N VAL A 217 -14.44 8.26 7.33
CA VAL A 217 -14.49 7.52 6.04
C VAL A 217 -15.89 6.94 5.76
N GLU A 218 -16.73 6.77 6.77
CA GLU A 218 -18.12 6.28 6.60
C GLU A 218 -19.07 7.31 5.99
N THR A 219 -18.84 8.61 6.19
CA THR A 219 -19.69 9.66 5.60
C THR A 219 -19.18 10.15 4.25
N LYS A 220 -18.05 9.64 3.76
CA LYS A 220 -17.49 10.01 2.45
C LYS A 220 -18.18 9.23 1.34
N ARG A 221 -18.30 9.87 0.17
CA ARG A 221 -18.79 9.25 -1.07
C ARG A 221 -17.93 8.02 -1.39
N ARG A 222 -18.56 6.92 -1.84
CA ARG A 222 -17.86 5.67 -2.17
C ARG A 222 -18.18 5.22 -3.57
N LYS A 223 -17.16 4.78 -4.31
CA LYS A 223 -17.28 4.27 -5.67
C LYS A 223 -16.67 2.87 -5.78
N ARG A 224 -17.21 2.09 -6.70
CA ARG A 224 -16.76 0.73 -7.03
C ARG A 224 -15.68 0.76 -8.12
#